data_AF-A0A8T4KWB6-F1
#
_entry.id   AF-A0A8T4KWB6-F1
#
_cell.length_a   1.000
_cell.length_b   1.000
_cell.length_c   1.000
_cell.angle_alpha   90.00
_cell.angle_beta   90.00
_cell.angle_gamma   90.00
#
_symmetry.space_group_name_H-M   'P 1'
#
loop_
_entity.id
_entity.type
_entity.pdbx_description
1 polymer ?
#
loop_
_entity_poly.entity_id
_entity_poly.type
_entity_poly.pdbx_seq_one_letter_code
_entity_poly.pdbx_strand_id
1 'polypeptide(L)' 'MPLKKKKASLKKPKISKTIMLGELIQKFPKSAPFLAEAGLHCIGCHISAYETLEQGCKAHGMADKEIDLLLKRMNASV' A
#
# COMPACT_ATOMS: atom_id res chain seq x y z
N MET A 1 5.89 29.26 -4.52
CA MET A 1 4.82 28.25 -4.33
C MET A 1 4.90 27.68 -2.93
N PRO A 2 3.86 27.82 -2.08
CA PRO A 2 3.93 27.48 -0.66
C PRO A 2 3.87 25.96 -0.44
N LEU A 3 4.99 25.39 0.02
CA LEU A 3 5.07 24.02 0.54
C LEU A 3 4.28 23.94 1.86
N LYS A 4 3.02 23.52 1.77
CA LYS A 4 2.17 23.26 2.95
C LYS A 4 2.74 22.08 3.73
N LYS A 5 3.37 22.41 4.86
CA LYS A 5 3.73 21.50 5.96
C LYS A 5 2.53 20.59 6.31
N LYS A 6 2.67 19.27 6.16
CA LYS A 6 1.79 18.27 6.81
C LYS A 6 2.60 17.44 7.79
N LYS A 7 2.55 17.93 9.04
CA LYS A 7 2.67 17.27 10.34
C LYS A 7 3.25 15.85 10.31
N ALA A 8 4.50 15.75 10.78
CA ALA A 8 5.03 14.55 11.39
C ALA A 8 4.09 14.11 12.53
N SER A 9 3.35 13.03 12.31
CA SER A 9 2.67 12.30 13.38
C SER A 9 3.46 11.01 13.60
N LEU A 10 4.17 10.96 14.71
CA LEU A 10 4.80 9.76 15.26
C LEU A 10 3.71 8.71 15.54
N LYS A 11 3.40 7.89 14.53
CA LYS A 11 2.69 6.63 14.70
C LYS A 11 3.55 5.60 13.99
N LYS A 12 3.79 4.46 14.65
CA LYS A 12 4.49 3.28 14.09
C LYS A 12 4.18 3.17 12.59
N PRO A 13 5.16 2.81 11.73
CA PRO A 13 5.00 2.83 10.28
C PRO A 13 3.90 1.82 9.88
N LYS A 14 2.64 2.28 9.94
CA LYS A 14 1.45 1.46 9.76
C LYS A 14 1.02 1.60 8.32
N ILE A 15 1.10 0.50 7.60
CA ILE A 15 0.59 0.40 6.24
C ILE A 15 -0.91 0.69 6.27
N SER A 16 -1.34 1.65 5.46
CA SER A 16 -2.73 2.10 5.35
C SER A 16 -3.24 1.88 3.93
N LYS A 17 -4.53 1.63 3.74
CA LYS A 17 -5.14 1.39 2.41
C LYS A 17 -4.95 2.52 1.40
N THR A 18 -4.77 3.75 1.88
CA THR A 18 -4.53 4.95 1.07
C THR A 18 -3.06 5.15 0.70
N ILE A 19 -2.15 4.30 1.16
CA ILE A 19 -0.74 4.40 0.80
C ILE A 19 -0.59 4.13 -0.70
N MET A 20 0.27 4.90 -1.35
CA MET A 20 0.63 4.63 -2.75
C MET A 20 1.45 3.35 -2.81
N LEU A 21 1.18 2.50 -3.78
CA LEU A 21 1.92 1.25 -3.99
C LEU A 21 3.42 1.49 -4.17
N GLY A 22 3.80 2.53 -4.93
CA GLY A 22 5.21 2.91 -5.09
C GLY A 22 5.87 3.28 -3.75
N GLU A 23 5.19 4.07 -2.92
CA GLU A 23 5.70 4.46 -1.59
C GLU A 23 5.77 3.28 -0.63
N LEU A 24 4.79 2.37 -0.69
CA LEU A 24 4.74 1.17 0.11
C LEU A 24 5.94 0.26 -0.16
N ILE A 25 6.27 -0.04 -1.42
CA ILE A 25 7.42 -0.92 -1.74
C ILE A 25 8.73 -0.29 -1.31
N GLN A 26 8.87 1.03 -1.48
CA GLN A 26 10.07 1.77 -1.06
C GLN A 26 10.25 1.74 0.46
N LYS A 27 9.17 1.92 1.23
CA LYS A 27 9.21 1.94 2.71
C LYS A 27 9.19 0.54 3.33
N PHE A 28 8.53 -0.40 2.69
CA PHE A 28 8.25 -1.75 3.19
C PHE A 28 8.49 -2.77 2.07
N PRO A 29 9.74 -3.06 1.68
CA PRO A 29 10.00 -4.05 0.63
C PRO A 29 9.47 -5.45 0.96
N LYS A 30 9.33 -5.78 2.26
CA LYS A 30 8.68 -7.02 2.74
C LYS A 30 7.20 -7.13 2.40
N SER A 31 6.55 -6.04 2.02
CA SER A 31 5.15 -6.02 1.58
C SER A 31 4.94 -6.53 0.15
N ALA A 32 6.00 -6.51 -0.68
CA ALA A 32 5.97 -6.95 -2.07
C ALA A 32 5.38 -8.36 -2.27
N PRO A 33 5.81 -9.41 -1.52
CA PRO A 33 5.25 -10.75 -1.67
C PRO A 33 3.75 -10.80 -1.34
N PHE A 34 3.30 -10.09 -0.29
CA PHE A 34 1.87 -10.06 0.07
C PHE A 34 1.01 -9.43 -1.03
N LEU A 35 1.52 -8.40 -1.69
CA LEU A 35 0.83 -7.77 -2.83
C LEU A 35 0.85 -8.66 -4.07
N ALA A 36 1.94 -9.38 -4.30
CA ALA A 36 2.03 -10.36 -5.38
C ALA A 36 1.02 -11.50 -5.17
N GLU A 37 0.86 -12.00 -3.94
CA GLU A 37 -0.19 -12.96 -3.55
C GLU A 37 -1.60 -12.39 -3.79
N ALA A 38 -1.77 -11.08 -3.57
CA ALA A 38 -3.03 -10.37 -3.82
C ALA A 38 -3.31 -10.11 -5.32
N GLY A 39 -2.44 -10.56 -6.23
CA GLY A 39 -2.60 -10.35 -7.66
C GLY A 39 -2.11 -9.00 -8.16
N LEU A 40 -1.57 -8.14 -7.29
CA LEU A 40 -0.90 -6.90 -7.68
C LEU A 40 0.54 -7.21 -8.10
N HIS A 41 0.76 -8.12 -9.04
CA HIS A 41 2.10 -8.37 -9.59
C HIS A 41 2.61 -7.16 -10.41
N CYS A 42 1.70 -6.32 -10.87
CA CYS A 42 1.96 -5.13 -11.70
C CYS A 42 2.65 -3.98 -10.96
N ILE A 43 3.18 -4.15 -9.74
CA ILE A 43 3.84 -3.07 -8.98
C ILE A 43 5.07 -2.49 -9.70
N GLY A 44 5.62 -3.22 -10.68
CA GLY A 44 6.67 -2.73 -11.58
C GLY A 44 6.18 -1.96 -12.82
N CYS A 45 4.87 -1.86 -13.05
CA CYS A 45 4.30 -1.11 -14.16
C CYS A 45 4.21 0.38 -13.77
N HIS A 46 4.67 1.27 -14.66
CA HIS A 46 4.78 2.72 -14.41
C HIS A 46 3.48 3.37 -13.89
N ILE A 47 2.33 2.77 -14.18
CA ILE A 47 1.01 3.26 -13.77
C ILE A 47 0.69 2.88 -12.31
N SER A 48 1.02 1.65 -11.91
CA SER A 48 0.64 1.12 -10.58
C SER A 48 1.39 1.79 -9.43
N ALA A 49 2.54 2.42 -9.69
CA ALA A 49 3.22 3.25 -8.69
C ALA A 49 2.38 4.46 -8.25
N TYR A 50 1.47 4.94 -9.11
CA TYR A 50 0.59 6.08 -8.85
C TYR A 50 -0.77 5.70 -8.27
N GLU A 51 -1.05 4.40 -8.15
CA GLU A 51 -2.28 3.90 -7.55
C GLU A 51 -2.14 3.69 -6.04
N THR A 52 -3.25 3.82 -5.32
CA THR A 52 -3.32 3.42 -3.90
C THR A 52 -3.51 1.92 -3.78
N LEU A 53 -3.06 1.35 -2.66
CA LEU A 53 -3.25 -0.08 -2.37
C LEU A 53 -4.73 -0.47 -2.46
N GLU A 54 -5.64 0.36 -1.95
CA GLU A 54 -7.08 0.09 -2.06
C GLU A 54 -7.57 0.03 -3.51
N GLN A 55 -7.14 0.98 -4.36
CA GLN A 55 -7.54 1.00 -5.77
C GLN A 55 -7.00 -0.21 -6.53
N GLY A 56 -5.73 -0.55 -6.33
CA GLY A 56 -5.13 -1.74 -6.95
C GLY A 56 -5.84 -3.02 -6.52
N CYS A 57 -6.11 -3.20 -5.22
CA CYS A 57 -6.86 -4.35 -4.74
C CYS A 57 -8.30 -4.38 -5.28
N LYS A 58 -9.00 -3.24 -5.32
CA LYS A 58 -10.37 -3.15 -5.87
C LYS A 58 -10.42 -3.40 -7.37
N ALA A 59 -9.42 -2.96 -8.13
CA ALA A 59 -9.32 -3.25 -9.57
C ALA A 59 -9.19 -4.75 -9.87
N HIS A 60 -8.66 -5.51 -8.90
CA HIS A 60 -8.56 -6.97 -8.95
C HIS A 60 -9.73 -7.70 -8.27
N GLY A 61 -10.81 -6.97 -7.90
CA GLY A 61 -12.03 -7.56 -7.35
C GLY A 61 -11.97 -7.90 -5.85
N MET A 62 -10.95 -7.44 -5.12
CA MET A 62 -10.89 -7.64 -3.67
C MET A 62 -11.92 -6.76 -2.95
N ALA A 63 -12.60 -7.36 -1.98
CA ALA A 63 -13.50 -6.63 -1.09
C ALA A 63 -12.72 -5.83 -0.03
N ASP A 64 -13.29 -4.75 0.51
CA ASP A 64 -12.68 -3.95 1.59
C ASP A 64 -12.25 -4.80 2.80
N LYS A 65 -12.94 -5.92 3.07
CA LYS A 65 -12.58 -6.88 4.14
C LYS A 65 -11.26 -7.60 3.88
N GLU A 66 -11.02 -8.01 2.62
CA GLU A 66 -9.78 -8.69 2.26
C GLU A 66 -8.60 -7.73 2.31
N ILE A 67 -8.83 -6.48 1.88
CA ILE A 67 -7.85 -5.40 1.98
C ILE A 67 -7.48 -5.14 3.44
N ASP A 68 -8.47 -5.08 4.35
CA ASP A 68 -8.20 -4.90 5.78
C ASP A 68 -7.40 -6.07 6.38
N LEU A 69 -7.73 -7.31 5.98
CA LEU A 69 -7.00 -8.49 6.42
C LEU A 69 -5.54 -8.50 5.91
N LEU A 70 -5.33 -8.15 4.64
CA LEU A 70 -4.00 -8.00 4.04
C LEU A 70 -3.19 -6.95 4.80
N LEU A 71 -3.77 -5.77 5.04
CA LEU A 71 -3.14 -4.71 5.80
C LEU A 71 -2.78 -5.17 7.21
N LYS A 72 -3.68 -5.89 7.89
CA LYS A 72 -3.41 -6.41 9.24
C LYS A 72 -2.23 -7.39 9.23
N ARG A 73 -2.15 -8.26 8.22
CA ARG A 73 -1.05 -9.22 8.04
C ARG A 73 0.27 -8.53 7.71
N MET A 74 0.25 -7.55 6.81
CA MET A 74 1.43 -6.76 6.45
C MET A 74 1.93 -5.96 7.66
N ASN A 75 1.03 -5.27 8.38
CA ASN A 75 1.35 -4.51 9.59
C ASN A 75 1.88 -5.37 10.75
N ALA A 76 1.54 -6.67 10.78
CA ALA A 76 2.10 -7.61 11.75
C ALA A 76 3.49 -8.11 11.36
N SER A 77 3.87 -7.97 10.09
CA SER A 77 5.11 -8.52 9.50
C SER A 77 6.16 -7.44 9.17
N VAL A 78 5.83 -6.16 9.35
CA VAL A 78 6.73 -5.00 9.10
C VAL A 78 7.30 -4.39 10.36
#